data_AF-A0A6M0HU55-F1
#
_entry.id   AF-A0A6M0HU55-F1
#
_cell.length_a   1.000
_cell.length_b   1.000
_cell.length_c   1.000
_cell.angle_alpha   90.00
_cell.angle_beta   90.00
_cell.angle_gamma   90.00
#
_symmetry.space_group_name_H-M   'P 1'
#
loop_
_entity.id
_entity.type
_entity.pdbx_description
1 polymer ?
#
loop_
_entity_poly.entity_id
_entity_poly.type
_entity_poly.pdbx_seq_one_letter_code
_entity_poly.pdbx_strand_id
1 'polypeptide(L)'
;MPDDDEYDPAALSVLARMEPPRRRPTAHIEGLYLVEDGPGSSTRLELVVQVLVGLERSTVIVADPITGRALANEVVPHGSEPGAAAAAVEAAVREWLP
;
A
#
# COMPACT_ATOMS: atom_id res chain seq x y z
N MET A 1 -33.06 7.27 -27.03
CA MET A 1 -32.72 7.10 -25.61
C MET A 1 -33.48 5.89 -25.13
N PRO A 2 -32.85 4.73 -24.88
CA PRO A 2 -33.42 3.72 -24.01
C PRO A 2 -32.86 3.95 -22.59
N ASP A 3 -33.74 4.33 -21.68
CA ASP A 3 -33.58 4.10 -20.25
C ASP A 3 -33.96 2.63 -20.02
N ASP A 4 -33.04 1.80 -19.52
CA ASP A 4 -33.33 0.45 -19.00
C ASP A 4 -32.11 -0.08 -18.20
N ASP A 5 -31.65 0.69 -17.20
CA ASP A 5 -30.79 0.18 -16.12
C ASP A 5 -31.63 -0.56 -15.06
N GLU A 6 -32.49 -1.48 -15.51
CA GLU A 6 -33.18 -2.40 -14.59
C GLU A 6 -32.21 -3.54 -14.26
N TYR A 7 -31.48 -3.37 -13.16
CA TYR A 7 -30.62 -4.41 -12.60
C TYR A 7 -31.42 -5.70 -12.40
N ASP A 8 -30.97 -6.78 -13.05
CA ASP A 8 -31.55 -8.12 -12.88
C ASP A 8 -31.54 -8.50 -11.37
N PRO A 9 -32.71 -8.73 -10.75
CA PRO A 9 -32.80 -9.07 -9.33
C PRO A 9 -32.10 -10.41 -9.00
N ALA A 10 -31.82 -11.25 -9.99
CA ALA A 10 -31.00 -12.44 -9.82
C ALA A 10 -29.53 -12.11 -9.53
N ALA A 11 -28.99 -11.03 -10.11
CA ALA A 11 -27.60 -10.59 -9.87
C ALA A 11 -27.41 -10.03 -8.45
N LEU A 12 -28.42 -9.38 -7.89
CA LEU A 12 -28.40 -8.87 -6.51
C LEU A 12 -28.49 -10.00 -5.46
N SER A 13 -29.13 -11.12 -5.79
CA SER A 13 -29.21 -12.29 -4.90
C SER A 13 -27.87 -13.03 -4.74
N VAL A 14 -26.97 -12.91 -5.72
CA VAL A 14 -25.61 -13.46 -5.64
C VAL A 14 -24.75 -12.64 -4.66
N LEU A 15 -24.90 -11.32 -4.66
CA LEU A 15 -24.19 -10.42 -3.74
C LEU A 15 -24.66 -10.56 -2.29
N ALA A 16 -25.96 -10.81 -2.06
CA ALA A 16 -26.52 -10.99 -0.72
C ALA A 16 -26.12 -12.31 -0.04
N ARG A 17 -25.60 -13.29 -0.80
CA ARG A 17 -25.12 -14.59 -0.28
C ARG A 17 -23.62 -14.67 -0.09
N MET A 18 -22.87 -13.65 -0.51
CA MET A 18 -21.48 -13.53 -0.12
C MET A 18 -21.42 -13.06 1.33
N GLU A 19 -21.05 -13.99 2.21
CA GLU A 19 -20.77 -13.65 3.59
C GLU A 19 -19.74 -12.51 3.59
N PRO A 20 -20.04 -11.35 4.20
CA PRO A 20 -19.08 -10.26 4.24
C PRO A 20 -17.84 -10.78 4.96
N PRO A 21 -16.62 -10.52 4.44
CA PRO A 21 -15.40 -11.03 5.03
C PRO A 21 -15.38 -10.63 6.50
N ARG A 22 -15.44 -11.63 7.39
CA ARG A 22 -15.70 -11.45 8.83
C ARG A 22 -14.61 -10.70 9.59
N ARG A 23 -13.54 -10.23 8.93
CA ARG A 23 -12.47 -9.46 9.54
C ARG A 23 -11.90 -8.46 8.52
N ARG A 24 -11.81 -7.19 8.94
CA ARG A 24 -10.97 -6.18 8.29
C ARG A 24 -9.56 -6.77 8.13
N PRO A 25 -8.95 -6.77 6.94
CA PRO A 25 -7.54 -7.06 6.84
C PRO A 25 -6.76 -5.80 7.21
N THR A 26 -6.36 -5.72 8.47
CA THR A 26 -5.08 -5.11 8.82
C THR A 26 -4.01 -5.90 8.05
N ALA A 27 -3.34 -5.25 7.10
CA ALA A 27 -2.22 -5.79 6.31
C ALA A 27 -2.53 -7.04 5.46
N HIS A 28 -2.99 -6.82 4.23
CA HIS A 28 -2.77 -7.78 3.14
C HIS A 28 -1.41 -7.46 2.51
N ILE A 29 -0.35 -8.11 2.98
CA ILE A 29 0.94 -8.13 2.28
C ILE A 29 0.96 -9.42 1.46
N GLU A 30 0.51 -9.34 0.21
CA GLU A 30 0.65 -10.43 -0.76
C GLU A 30 2.06 -10.36 -1.37
N GLY A 31 2.86 -11.39 -1.10
CA GLY A 31 4.17 -11.59 -1.73
C GLY A 31 5.35 -11.34 -0.81
N LEU A 32 5.65 -12.29 0.08
CA LEU A 32 7.01 -12.42 0.60
C LEU A 32 7.89 -12.96 -0.54
N TYR A 33 8.43 -12.05 -1.36
CA TYR A 33 9.52 -12.40 -2.26
C TYR A 33 10.74 -12.69 -1.39
N LEU A 34 11.07 -13.98 -1.23
CA LEU A 34 12.33 -14.40 -0.63
C LEU A 34 13.45 -14.01 -1.61
N VAL A 35 13.97 -12.80 -1.43
CA VAL A 35 15.20 -12.36 -2.07
C VAL A 35 16.32 -12.80 -1.15
N GLU A 36 17.18 -13.71 -1.62
CA GLU A 36 18.47 -13.94 -0.98
C GLU A 36 19.33 -12.70 -1.22
N ASP A 37 19.84 -12.12 -0.14
CA ASP A 37 20.76 -11.01 -0.24
C ASP A 37 22.01 -11.43 -1.04
N GLY A 38 22.47 -10.57 -1.95
CA GLY A 38 23.68 -10.82 -2.72
C GLY A 38 24.93 -10.92 -1.83
N PRO A 39 26.01 -11.58 -2.30
CA PRO A 39 27.24 -11.71 -1.52
C PRO A 39 27.78 -10.33 -1.13
N GLY A 40 27.97 -10.12 0.18
CA GLY A 40 28.44 -8.85 0.76
C GLY A 40 27.37 -8.00 1.45
N SER A 41 26.09 -8.40 1.40
CA SER A 41 25.05 -7.78 2.24
C SER A 41 25.24 -8.19 3.70
N SER A 42 25.86 -7.32 4.49
CA SER A 42 26.01 -7.54 5.93
C SER A 42 24.97 -6.79 6.75
N THR A 43 24.21 -5.90 6.12
CA THR A 43 23.29 -4.99 6.81
C THR A 43 21.98 -4.91 6.03
N ARG A 44 20.89 -5.32 6.68
CA ARG A 44 19.53 -5.33 6.14
C ARG A 44 18.75 -4.14 6.68
N LEU A 45 18.15 -3.36 5.79
CA LEU A 45 17.21 -2.31 6.12
C LEU A 45 15.81 -2.73 5.67
N GLU A 46 14.88 -2.84 6.60
CA GLU A 46 13.48 -3.10 6.31
C GLU A 46 12.66 -1.83 6.47
N LEU A 47 11.79 -1.56 5.50
CA LEU A 47 10.91 -0.39 5.49
C LEU A 47 9.50 -0.82 5.11
N VAL A 48 8.50 -0.19 5.72
CA VAL A 48 7.10 -0.35 5.35
C VAL A 48 6.64 0.90 4.64
N VAL A 49 6.14 0.73 3.42
CA VAL A 49 5.50 1.79 2.64
C VAL A 49 3.99 1.59 2.70
N GLN A 50 3.26 2.59 3.21
CA GLN A 50 1.81 2.62 3.19
C GLN A 50 1.34 3.78 2.32
N VAL A 51 0.41 3.49 1.40
CA VAL A 51 -0.18 4.50 0.53
C VAL A 51 -1.69 4.53 0.76
N LEU A 52 -2.18 5.63 1.32
CA LEU A 52 -3.60 5.90 1.45
C LEU A 52 -4.04 6.69 0.22
N VAL A 53 -4.60 5.97 -0.75
CA VAL A 53 -5.01 6.54 -2.04
C VAL A 53 -6.31 7.32 -1.87
N GLY A 54 -6.28 8.61 -2.21
CA GLY A 54 -7.49 9.44 -2.33
C GLY A 54 -7.70 9.88 -3.77
N LEU A 55 -8.85 10.50 -4.05
CA LEU A 55 -9.26 10.89 -5.41
C LEU A 55 -8.45 12.07 -5.96
N GLU A 56 -8.11 13.04 -5.10
CA GLU A 56 -7.36 14.25 -5.47
C GLU A 56 -5.95 14.24 -4.89
N ARG A 57 -5.82 13.67 -3.68
CA ARG A 57 -4.58 13.60 -2.92
C ARG A 57 -4.48 12.26 -2.24
N SER A 58 -3.26 11.78 -2.13
CA SER A 58 -2.91 10.55 -1.44
C SER A 58 -1.91 10.85 -0.35
N THR A 59 -1.89 10.01 0.68
CA THR A 59 -0.89 10.09 1.74
C THR A 59 0.08 8.93 1.60
N VAL A 60 1.37 9.23 1.53
CA VAL A 60 2.45 8.25 1.48
C VAL A 60 3.19 8.29 2.81
N ILE A 61 3.29 7.13 3.46
CA ILE A 61 3.97 6.96 4.73
C ILE A 61 5.06 5.91 4.54
N VAL A 62 6.30 6.26 4.87
CA VAL A 62 7.41 5.31 4.98
C VAL A 62 7.78 5.21 6.44
N ALA A 63 7.78 4.00 6.99
CA ALA A 63 7.99 3.77 8.41
C ALA A 63 8.96 2.62 8.66
N ASP A 64 9.66 2.71 9.80
CA ASP A 64 10.40 1.60 10.37
C ASP A 64 9.41 0.58 10.97
N PRO A 65 9.40 -0.68 10.50
CA PRO A 65 8.48 -1.70 11.01
C PRO A 65 8.72 -2.07 12.48
N ILE A 66 9.93 -1.90 13.00
CA ILE A 66 10.31 -2.30 14.36
C ILE A 66 9.84 -1.25 15.35
N THR A 67 10.12 0.02 15.08
CA THR A 67 9.76 1.13 15.99
C THR A 67 8.37 1.69 15.72
N GLY A 68 7.79 1.43 14.55
CA GLY A 68 6.54 2.02 14.10
C GLY A 68 6.65 3.52 13.81
N ARG A 69 7.87 4.09 13.81
CA ARG A 69 8.09 5.51 13.58
C ARG A 69 8.02 5.81 12.09
N ALA A 70 7.24 6.82 11.72
CA ALA A 70 7.26 7.37 10.38
C ALA A 70 8.60 8.07 10.13
N LEU A 71 9.30 7.63 9.10
CA LEU A 71 10.48 8.28 8.53
C LEU A 71 10.07 9.36 7.53
N ALA A 72 8.98 9.13 6.80
CA ALA A 72 8.33 10.10 5.93
C ALA A 72 6.80 10.02 6.06
N ASN A 73 6.13 11.17 5.93
CA ASN A 73 4.68 11.28 5.86
C ASN A 73 4.32 12.47 4.95
N GLU A 74 4.00 12.18 3.70
CA GLU A 74 3.77 13.17 2.66
C GLU A 74 2.35 13.07 2.11
N VAL A 75 1.74 14.23 1.87
CA VAL A 75 0.48 14.33 1.13
C VAL A 75 0.80 14.84 -0.27
N VAL A 76 0.52 14.01 -1.28
CA VAL A 76 0.86 14.26 -2.68
C VAL A 76 -0.38 14.24 -3.57
N PRO A 77 -0.35 14.87 -4.76
CA PRO A 77 -1.42 14.71 -5.75
C PRO A 77 -1.63 13.25 -6.13
N HIS A 78 -2.87 12.88 -6.47
CA HIS A 78 -3.18 11.55 -6.97
C HIS A 78 -2.31 11.20 -8.19
N GLY A 79 -1.79 9.97 -8.21
CA GLY A 79 -0.90 9.47 -9.27
C GLY A 79 0.59 9.79 -9.06
N SER A 80 0.95 10.59 -8.06
CA SER A 80 2.35 10.91 -7.73
C SER A 80 2.95 10.00 -6.63
N GLU A 81 2.17 9.07 -6.10
CA GLU A 81 2.53 8.22 -4.96
C GLU A 81 3.77 7.36 -5.19
N PRO A 82 3.98 6.71 -6.36
CA PRO A 82 5.17 5.90 -6.59
C PRO A 82 6.45 6.71 -6.52
N GLY A 83 6.44 7.93 -7.07
CA GLY A 83 7.60 8.83 -7.05
C GLY A 83 7.91 9.32 -5.63
N ALA A 84 6.89 9.69 -4.88
CA ALA A 84 7.03 10.11 -3.48
C ALA A 84 7.53 8.96 -2.59
N ALA A 85 6.98 7.75 -2.77
CA ALA A 85 7.43 6.55 -2.05
C ALA A 85 8.89 6.21 -2.37
N ALA A 86 9.29 6.26 -3.65
CA ALA A 86 10.66 5.99 -4.05
C ALA A 86 11.64 7.01 -3.46
N ALA A 87 11.32 8.30 -3.53
CA ALA A 87 12.15 9.37 -2.97
C ALA A 87 12.31 9.23 -1.45
N ALA A 88 11.23 8.92 -0.73
CA ALA A 88 11.26 8.72 0.71
C ALA A 88 12.09 7.48 1.12
N VAL A 89 11.97 6.38 0.38
CA VAL A 89 12.82 5.19 0.59
C VAL A 89 14.28 5.50 0.31
N GLU A 90 14.59 6.21 -0.77
CA GLU A 90 15.96 6.59 -1.10
C GLU A 90 16.59 7.47 -0.01
N ALA A 91 15.83 8.44 0.51
CA ALA A 91 16.27 9.28 1.62
C ALA A 91 16.54 8.45 2.88
N ALA A 92 15.64 7.54 3.25
CA ALA A 92 15.82 6.66 4.40
C ALA A 92 17.05 5.75 4.26
N VAL A 93 17.29 5.20 3.08
CA VAL A 93 18.49 4.41 2.79
C VAL A 93 19.75 5.27 2.93
N ARG A 94 19.73 6.49 2.39
CA ARG A 94 20.87 7.41 2.43
C ARG A 94 21.24 7.84 3.84
N GLU A 95 20.26 8.09 4.71
CA GLU A 95 20.50 8.43 6.12
C GLU A 95 21.09 7.27 6.93
N TRP A 96 20.83 6.04 6.50
CA TRP A 96 21.29 4.84 7.19
C TRP A 96 22.69 4.38 6.72
N LEU A 97 23.09 4.78 5.52
CA LEU A 97 24.44 4.55 5.01
C LEU A 97 25.42 5.59 5.58
N PRO A 98 26.61 5.17 6.04
CA PRO A 98 27.64 6.07 6.57
C PRO A 98 28.28 6.98 5.53
#